data_AF-A0A962YAX2-F1
#
_entry.id   AF-A0A962YAX2-F1
#
_cell.length_a   1.000
_cell.length_b   1.000
_cell.length_c   1.000
_cell.angle_alpha   90.00
_cell.angle_beta   90.00
_cell.angle_gamma   90.00
#
_symmetry.space_group_name_H-M   'P 1'
#
loop_
_entity.id
_entity.type
_entity.pdbx_description
1 polymer ?
#
loop_
_entity_poly.entity_id
_entity_poly.type
_entity_poly.pdbx_seq_one_letter_code
_entity_poly.pdbx_strand_id
1 'polypeptide(L)' 'LDAPVSGGPPAAAAGRLTMMAGGSEQDFARAQPILRELAEQVT' A
#
# COMPACT_ATOMS: atom_id res chain seq x y z
N LEU A 1 -4.12 8.10 6.95
CA LEU A 1 -3.80 7.53 5.63
C LEU A 1 -4.88 6.52 5.32
N ASP A 2 -5.66 6.77 4.28
CA ASP A 2 -6.64 5.81 3.75
C ASP A 2 -6.06 5.22 2.47
N ALA A 3 -5.94 3.90 2.38
CA ALA A 3 -5.27 3.22 1.28
C ALA A 3 -6.08 1.98 0.87
N PRO A 4 -7.20 2.15 0.13
CA PRO A 4 -7.94 1.02 -0.42
C PRO A 4 -7.00 0.10 -1.20
N VAL A 5 -7.20 -1.21 -1.05
CA VAL A 5 -6.33 -2.25 -1.61
C VAL A 5 -7.08 -3.14 -2.60
N SER A 6 -6.37 -3.57 -3.64
CA SER A 6 -6.85 -4.54 -4.63
C SER A 6 -5.87 -5.71 -4.78
N GLY A 7 -6.38 -6.91 -5.11
CA GLY A 7 -5.58 -8.12 -5.34
C GLY A 7 -6.00 -9.34 -4.52
N GLY A 8 -6.78 -9.16 -3.46
CA GLY A 8 -7.30 -10.25 -2.62
C GLY A 8 -6.25 -10.98 -1.79
N PRO A 9 -6.65 -12.01 -1.01
CA PRO A 9 -5.75 -12.70 -0.08
C PRO A 9 -4.48 -13.32 -0.70
N PRO A 10 -4.53 -13.95 -1.91
CA PRO A 10 -3.33 -14.50 -2.52
C PRO A 10 -2.29 -13.43 -2.89
N ALA A 11 -2.72 -12.26 -3.37
CA ALA A 11 -1.81 -11.17 -3.68
C ALA A 11 -1.23 -10.54 -2.40
N ALA A 12 -2.04 -10.42 -1.34
CA ALA A 12 -1.58 -9.95 -0.04
C ALA A 12 -0.47 -10.84 0.54
N ALA A 13 -0.63 -12.16 0.48
CA ALA A 13 0.38 -13.11 0.94
C ALA A 13 1.69 -13.05 0.12
N ALA A 14 1.61 -12.61 -1.14
CA ALA A 14 2.74 -12.48 -2.04
C ALA A 14 3.36 -11.07 -2.08
N GLY A 15 2.84 -10.10 -1.32
CA GLY A 15 3.31 -8.70 -1.36
C GLY A 15 2.99 -7.98 -2.68
N ARG A 16 1.95 -8.41 -3.40
CA ARG A 16 1.60 -7.90 -4.75
C ARG A 16 0.28 -7.14 -4.77
N LEU A 17 -0.06 -6.45 -3.69
CA LEU A 17 -1.25 -5.60 -3.67
C LEU A 17 -1.06 -4.35 -4.54
N THR A 18 -2.17 -3.79 -4.98
CA THR A 18 -2.23 -2.44 -5.55
C THR A 18 -2.94 -1.54 -4.57
N MET A 19 -2.36 -0.39 -4.27
CA MET A 19 -2.87 0.57 -3.29
C MET A 19 -2.85 1.99 -3.84
N MET A 20 -3.84 2.79 -3.48
CA MET A 20 -3.84 4.25 -3.74
C MET A 20 -4.07 4.97 -2.41
N ALA A 21 -3.03 5.63 -1.89
CA ALA A 21 -3.03 6.16 -0.55
C ALA A 21 -3.41 7.66 -0.53
N GLY A 22 -4.54 7.97 0.10
CA GLY A 22 -4.98 9.34 0.40
C GLY A 22 -4.58 9.79 1.81
N GLY A 23 -4.02 10.99 1.91
CA GLY A 23 -3.65 11.59 3.20
C GLY A 23 -2.59 12.69 3.06
N SER A 24 -1.97 13.04 4.19
CA SER A 24 -0.84 13.97 4.19
C SER A 24 0.42 13.32 3.64
N GLU A 25 1.28 14.09 2.98
CA GLU A 25 2.58 13.60 2.49
C GLU A 25 3.46 13.07 3.63
N GLN A 26 3.40 13.71 4.81
CA GLN A 26 4.17 13.28 5.97
C GLN A 26 3.73 11.90 6.47
N ASP A 27 2.42 11.63 6.52
CA ASP A 27 1.91 10.31 6.90
C ASP A 27 2.23 9.27 5.84
N PHE A 28 2.11 9.63 4.56
CA PHE A 28 2.48 8.73 3.47
C PHE A 28 3.97 8.38 3.51
N ALA A 29 4.86 9.37 3.64
CA ALA A 29 6.31 9.14 3.70
C ALA A 29 6.71 8.25 4.89
N ARG A 30 6.02 8.39 6.04
CA ARG A 30 6.23 7.52 7.20
C ARG A 30 5.75 6.09 6.98
N ALA A 31 4.63 5.89 6.28
CA ALA A 31 4.03 4.57 6.03
C ALA A 31 4.62 3.86 4.80
N GLN A 32 5.14 4.61 3.82
CA GLN A 32 5.59 4.12 2.53
C GLN A 32 6.56 2.92 2.60
N PRO A 33 7.55 2.88 3.52
CA PRO A 33 8.45 1.73 3.61
C PRO A 33 7.71 0.41 3.86
N ILE A 34 6.69 0.42 4.73
CA ILE A 34 5.90 -0.78 5.07
C ILE A 34 4.91 -1.09 3.95
N LEU A 35 4.27 -0.08 3.36
CA LEU A 35 3.31 -0.28 2.27
C LEU A 35 3.97 -0.91 1.02
N ARG A 36 5.23 -0.58 0.74
CA ARG A 36 6.01 -1.18 -0.37
C ARG A 36 6.37 -2.65 -0.17
N GLU A 37 6.38 -3.15 1.06
CA GLU A 37 6.58 -4.59 1.32
C GLU A 37 5.30 -5.39 1.01
N LEU A 38 4.14 -4.74 1.05
CA LEU A 38 2.83 -5.36 0.85
C LEU A 38 2.28 -5.17 -0.56
N ALA A 39 2.76 -4.14 -1.25
CA ALA A 39 2.24 -3.70 -2.54
C ALA A 39 3.32 -3.73 -3.63
N GLU A 40 2.94 -4.26 -4.79
CA GLU A 40 3.74 -4.11 -6.01
C GLU A 40 3.64 -2.67 -6.54
N GLN A 41 2.50 -2.01 -6.30
CA GLN A 41 2.30 -0.61 -6.63
C GLN A 41 1.53 0.11 -5.52
N VAL A 42 2.12 1.19 -5.02
CA VAL A 42 1.46 2.13 -4.11
C VAL A 42 1.76 3.56 -4.56
N THR A 43 0.69 4.30 -4.84
CA THR A 43 0.73 5.71 -5.27
C THR A 43 0.04 6.61 -4.26
#